data_AF-A0A9R1X974-F1
#
_entry.id   AF-A0A9R1X974-F1
#
_cell.length_a   1.000
_cell.length_b   1.000
_cell.length_c   1.000
_cell.angle_alpha   90.00
_cell.angle_beta   90.00
_cell.angle_gamma   90.00
#
_symmetry.space_group_name_H-M   'P 1'
#
loop_
_entity.id
_entity.type
_entity.pdbx_description
1 polymer ?
#
loop_
_entity_poly.entity_id
_entity_poly.type
_entity_poly.pdbx_seq_one_letter_code
_entity_poly.pdbx_strand_id
1 'polypeptide(L)'
;MREAIANWLLCTEQPFKTVEDDMYVKMMKTANPLFEKVCRVTATSDCFKVYEHEKKKLKALTKAASKICLTTDCWKSSHQKIEYMVITRHFIDQNWRLQKRVLSFMHVPPPRTGFDIAECIYKCLKEWEIEDKIFTISADNATYNDRAVKRLKEIFSRVRKLSCGRKLFHIRCCAHILNLLVKDGLAKIECIIEDVREGIKYINHSEGRRQTFSNVTHQLQIRDQKLFLDVPTRWNSTYDMLSFALKFNDAFPGYAEYEPHFSHLLSKED
;
A
#
# COMPACT_ATOMS: atom_id res chain seq x y z
N MET A 1 -25.28 -19.12 11.85
CA MET A 1 -25.51 -17.66 11.76
C MET A 1 -24.26 -16.85 12.13
N ARG A 2 -23.72 -16.95 13.36
CA ARG A 2 -22.57 -16.13 13.83
C ARG A 2 -21.33 -16.20 12.93
N GLU A 3 -20.94 -17.40 12.49
CA GLU A 3 -19.81 -17.57 11.55
C GLU A 3 -20.09 -16.92 10.18
N ALA A 4 -21.34 -17.00 9.68
CA ALA A 4 -21.72 -16.35 8.43
C ALA A 4 -21.65 -14.82 8.54
N ILE A 5 -22.06 -14.25 9.68
CA ILE A 5 -21.91 -12.82 9.98
C ILE A 5 -20.42 -12.45 10.02
N ALA A 6 -19.58 -13.24 10.70
CA ALA A 6 -18.13 -13.01 10.75
C ALA A 6 -17.50 -13.05 9.34
N ASN A 7 -17.84 -14.04 8.53
CA ASN A 7 -17.39 -14.13 7.14
C ASN A 7 -17.87 -12.94 6.31
N TRP A 8 -19.12 -12.51 6.46
CA TRP A 8 -19.63 -11.32 5.79
C TRP A 8 -18.85 -10.07 6.20
N LEU A 9 -18.65 -9.82 7.50
CA LEU A 9 -17.87 -8.69 8.00
C LEU A 9 -16.45 -8.67 7.41
N LEU A 10 -15.77 -9.82 7.39
CA LEU A 10 -14.41 -9.95 6.87
C LEU A 10 -14.34 -9.77 5.35
N CYS A 11 -15.23 -10.41 4.60
CA CYS A 11 -15.22 -10.38 3.13
C CYS A 11 -15.72 -9.05 2.55
N THR A 12 -16.50 -8.28 3.33
CA THR A 12 -17.04 -6.98 2.90
C THR A 12 -16.42 -5.80 3.65
N GLU A 13 -15.35 -6.07 4.42
CA GLU A 13 -14.55 -5.08 5.15
C GLU A 13 -15.38 -4.14 6.04
N GLN A 14 -16.44 -4.66 6.64
CA GLN A 14 -17.37 -3.87 7.44
C GLN A 14 -16.82 -3.62 8.85
N PRO A 15 -17.10 -2.43 9.43
CA PRO A 15 -16.83 -2.20 10.84
C PRO A 15 -17.51 -3.24 11.72
N PHE A 16 -16.83 -3.76 12.75
CA PHE A 16 -17.44 -4.71 13.68
C PHE A 16 -18.67 -4.16 14.41
N LYS A 17 -18.82 -2.83 14.48
CA LYS A 17 -19.98 -2.17 15.07
C LYS A 17 -21.24 -2.30 14.20
N THR A 18 -21.11 -2.60 12.91
CA THR A 18 -22.26 -2.71 11.99
C THR A 18 -23.29 -3.74 12.46
N VAL A 19 -22.89 -4.80 13.18
CA VAL A 19 -23.83 -5.78 13.73
C VAL A 19 -24.77 -5.22 14.81
N GLU A 20 -24.43 -4.06 15.38
CA GLU A 20 -25.21 -3.39 16.40
C GLU A 20 -26.18 -2.34 15.82
N ASP A 21 -26.06 -2.02 14.53
CA ASP A 21 -26.92 -1.07 13.82
C ASP A 21 -28.39 -1.54 13.82
N ASP A 22 -29.31 -0.63 14.11
CA ASP A 22 -30.71 -0.99 14.31
C ASP A 22 -31.38 -1.44 13.00
N MET A 23 -30.98 -0.91 11.85
CA MET A 23 -31.51 -1.34 10.55
C MET A 23 -30.96 -2.71 10.16
N TYR A 24 -29.67 -2.97 10.43
CA TYR A 24 -29.10 -4.31 10.29
C TYR A 24 -29.84 -5.33 11.17
N VAL A 25 -30.04 -5.03 12.46
CA VAL A 25 -30.75 -5.93 13.38
C VAL A 25 -32.19 -6.15 12.93
N LYS A 26 -32.89 -5.09 12.50
CA LYS A 26 -34.26 -5.18 11.97
C LYS A 26 -34.31 -6.09 10.74
N MET A 27 -33.40 -5.90 9.78
CA MET A 27 -33.28 -6.73 8.58
C MET A 27 -33.08 -8.21 8.94
N MET A 28 -32.15 -8.52 9.86
CA MET A 28 -31.89 -9.89 10.30
C MET A 28 -33.09 -10.52 11.00
N LYS A 29 -33.84 -9.76 11.81
CA LYS A 29 -35.08 -10.22 12.45
C LYS A 29 -36.23 -10.44 11.46
N THR A 30 -36.30 -9.64 10.40
CA THR A 30 -37.27 -9.87 9.31
C THR A 30 -36.99 -11.17 8.58
N ALA A 31 -35.71 -11.49 8.32
CA ALA A 31 -35.33 -12.75 7.71
C ALA A 31 -35.44 -13.96 8.65
N ASN A 32 -35.18 -13.75 9.95
CA ASN A 32 -35.31 -14.77 11.00
C ASN A 32 -35.79 -14.14 12.32
N PRO A 33 -37.07 -14.29 12.69
CA PRO A 33 -37.61 -13.69 13.93
C PRO A 33 -36.92 -14.13 15.22
N LEU A 34 -36.27 -15.30 15.23
CA LEU A 34 -35.51 -15.82 16.38
C LEU A 34 -34.07 -15.27 16.44
N PHE A 35 -33.70 -14.35 15.55
CA PHE A 35 -32.37 -13.74 15.57
C PHE A 35 -32.14 -12.91 16.83
N GLU A 36 -31.13 -13.29 17.61
CA GLU A 36 -30.63 -12.53 18.74
C GLU A 36 -29.56 -11.51 18.30
N LYS A 37 -29.64 -10.29 18.85
CA LYS A 37 -28.69 -9.23 18.55
C LYS A 37 -27.27 -9.65 18.96
N VAL A 38 -26.32 -9.51 18.04
CA VAL A 38 -24.89 -9.72 18.30
C VAL A 38 -24.26 -8.39 18.68
N CYS A 39 -23.43 -8.35 19.72
CA CYS A 39 -22.65 -7.17 20.06
C CYS A 39 -21.29 -7.17 19.37
N ARG A 40 -20.68 -5.98 19.26
CA ARG A 40 -19.37 -5.77 18.63
C ARG A 40 -18.30 -6.70 19.20
N VAL A 41 -18.25 -6.86 20.52
CA VAL A 41 -17.24 -7.70 21.20
C VAL A 41 -17.36 -9.16 20.74
N THR A 42 -18.59 -9.65 20.66
CA THR A 42 -18.92 -11.00 20.23
C THR A 42 -18.57 -11.20 18.74
N ALA A 43 -18.93 -10.25 17.88
CA ALA A 43 -18.59 -10.29 16.46
C ALA A 43 -17.06 -10.26 16.23
N THR A 44 -16.33 -9.42 16.97
CA THR A 44 -14.87 -9.39 16.94
C THR A 44 -14.29 -10.76 17.31
N SER A 45 -14.76 -11.36 18.42
CA SER A 45 -14.31 -12.69 18.85
C SER A 45 -14.55 -13.76 17.77
N ASP A 46 -15.71 -13.73 17.11
CA ASP A 46 -16.02 -14.68 16.05
C ASP A 46 -15.16 -14.48 14.80
N CYS A 47 -14.89 -13.23 14.40
CA CYS A 47 -13.96 -12.93 13.31
C CYS A 47 -12.56 -13.48 13.61
N PHE A 48 -12.09 -13.37 14.85
CA PHE A 48 -10.81 -13.98 15.26
C PHE A 48 -10.82 -15.51 15.20
N LYS A 49 -11.93 -16.16 15.56
CA LYS A 49 -12.06 -17.63 15.44
C LYS A 49 -11.99 -18.07 13.98
N VAL A 50 -12.69 -17.36 13.08
CA VAL A 50 -12.63 -17.60 11.63
C VAL A 50 -11.20 -17.42 11.13
N TYR A 51 -10.55 -16.32 11.51
CA TYR A 51 -9.14 -16.06 11.16
C TYR A 51 -8.21 -17.18 11.62
N GLU A 52 -8.28 -17.62 12.89
CA GLU A 52 -7.41 -18.68 13.41
C GLU A 52 -7.66 -20.03 12.71
N HIS A 53 -8.91 -20.32 12.35
CA HIS A 53 -9.25 -21.50 11.56
C HIS A 53 -8.65 -21.45 10.16
N GLU A 54 -8.82 -20.34 9.45
CA GLU A 54 -8.25 -20.14 8.11
C GLU A 54 -6.72 -20.09 8.13
N LYS A 55 -6.12 -19.51 9.16
CA LYS A 55 -4.67 -19.51 9.39
C LYS A 55 -4.12 -20.93 9.52
N LYS A 56 -4.82 -21.82 10.24
CA LYS A 56 -4.42 -23.24 10.34
C LYS A 56 -4.44 -23.94 8.99
N LYS A 57 -5.50 -23.76 8.19
CA LYS A 57 -5.58 -24.30 6.81
C LYS A 57 -4.45 -23.77 5.94
N LEU A 58 -4.23 -22.46 5.96
CA LEU A 58 -3.14 -21.80 5.24
C LEU A 58 -1.76 -22.26 5.68
N LYS A 59 -1.56 -22.57 6.96
CA LYS A 59 -0.30 -23.09 7.49
C LYS A 59 -0.03 -24.49 6.95
N ALA A 60 -1.04 -25.37 6.92
CA ALA A 60 -0.92 -26.70 6.34
C ALA A 60 -0.55 -26.66 4.84
N LEU A 61 -1.25 -25.83 4.04
CA LEU A 61 -0.96 -25.65 2.62
C LEU A 61 0.48 -25.19 2.35
N THR A 62 1.04 -24.38 3.24
CA THR A 62 2.36 -23.78 3.03
C THR A 62 3.47 -24.70 3.48
N LYS A 63 3.23 -25.52 4.50
CA LYS A 63 4.15 -26.59 4.87
C LYS A 63 4.35 -27.58 3.73
N ALA A 64 3.36 -27.78 2.87
CA ALA A 64 3.49 -28.62 1.69
C ALA A 64 4.36 -27.99 0.57
N ALA A 65 4.63 -26.69 0.62
CA ALA A 65 5.48 -26.03 -0.37
C ALA A 65 6.95 -26.45 -0.19
N SER A 66 7.64 -26.73 -1.30
CA SER A 66 9.06 -27.07 -1.29
C SER A 66 9.96 -25.85 -1.14
N LYS A 67 9.60 -24.74 -1.79
CA LYS A 67 10.32 -23.47 -1.79
C LYS A 67 9.35 -22.31 -1.69
N ILE A 68 9.73 -21.30 -0.91
CA ILE A 68 8.91 -20.12 -0.65
C ILE A 68 9.74 -18.88 -0.93
N CYS A 69 9.20 -17.97 -1.73
CA CYS A 69 9.74 -16.63 -1.93
C CYS A 69 8.96 -15.65 -1.05
N LEU A 70 9.65 -14.71 -0.42
CA LEU A 70 9.03 -13.67 0.39
C LEU A 70 9.07 -12.35 -0.35
N THR A 71 8.03 -11.54 -0.16
CA THR A 71 8.09 -10.09 -0.40
C THR A 71 7.79 -9.38 0.90
N THR A 72 8.60 -8.39 1.25
CA THR A 72 8.38 -7.53 2.41
C THR A 72 8.18 -6.11 1.95
N ASP A 73 7.17 -5.45 2.51
CA ASP A 73 6.92 -4.02 2.28
C ASP A 73 6.76 -3.33 3.62
N CYS A 74 7.44 -2.19 3.77
CA CYS A 74 7.45 -1.37 4.96
C CYS A 74 6.94 0.02 4.60
N TRP A 75 5.93 0.49 5.32
CA TRP A 75 5.43 1.85 5.12
C TRP A 75 5.02 2.49 6.43
N LYS A 76 5.16 3.81 6.45
CA LYS A 76 4.72 4.65 7.56
C LYS A 76 3.31 5.17 7.27
N SER A 77 2.38 4.86 8.16
CA SER A 77 1.04 5.46 8.16
C SER A 77 1.16 6.98 8.30
N SER A 78 0.61 7.73 7.36
CA SER A 78 0.64 9.19 7.37
C SER A 78 -0.06 9.78 8.60
N HIS A 79 -1.20 9.19 8.98
CA HIS A 79 -2.04 9.66 10.08
C HIS A 79 -1.45 9.29 11.44
N GLN A 80 -1.14 8.01 11.65
CA GLN A 80 -0.70 7.52 12.95
C GLN A 80 0.79 7.71 13.17
N LYS A 81 1.56 7.96 12.10
CA LYS A 81 3.04 7.98 12.10
C LYS A 81 3.66 6.65 12.58
N ILE A 82 2.87 5.58 12.55
CA ILE A 82 3.25 4.20 12.89
C ILE A 82 3.74 3.52 11.62
N GLU A 83 4.81 2.75 11.74
CA GLU A 83 5.36 1.96 10.65
C GLU A 83 4.89 0.51 10.76
N TYR A 84 4.44 0.00 9.62
CA TYR A 84 3.96 -1.37 9.45
C TYR A 84 4.84 -2.10 8.46
N MET A 85 5.00 -3.40 8.69
CA MET A 85 5.62 -4.32 7.75
C MET A 85 4.61 -5.41 7.42
N VAL A 86 4.43 -5.66 6.12
CA VAL A 86 3.72 -6.84 5.64
C VAL A 86 4.74 -7.85 5.11
N ILE A 87 4.56 -9.11 5.49
CA ILE A 87 5.31 -10.22 4.92
C ILE A 87 4.32 -11.03 4.09
N THR A 88 4.60 -11.13 2.81
CA THR A 88 3.81 -11.96 1.89
C THR A 88 4.68 -13.09 1.38
N ARG A 89 4.11 -14.30 1.36
CA ARG A 89 4.76 -15.47 0.76
C ARG A 89 4.20 -15.74 -0.63
N HIS A 90 5.07 -16.31 -1.45
CA HIS A 90 4.80 -16.74 -2.81
C HIS A 90 5.36 -18.15 -3.00
N PHE A 91 4.55 -19.06 -3.52
CA PHE A 91 4.97 -20.43 -3.84
C PHE A 91 4.09 -21.02 -4.94
N ILE A 92 4.57 -22.09 -5.58
CA ILE A 92 3.78 -22.89 -6.51
C ILE A 92 3.21 -24.08 -5.76
N ASP A 93 1.90 -24.29 -5.84
CA ASP A 93 1.24 -25.44 -5.22
C ASP A 93 1.32 -26.72 -6.08
N GLN A 94 0.75 -27.81 -5.57
CA GLN A 94 0.74 -29.12 -6.25
C GLN A 94 -0.02 -29.10 -7.59
N ASN A 95 -0.90 -28.12 -7.80
CA ASN A 95 -1.67 -27.94 -9.03
C ASN A 95 -0.99 -26.95 -9.99
N TRP A 96 0.30 -26.64 -9.78
CA TRP A 96 1.04 -25.66 -10.56
C TRP A 96 0.45 -24.24 -10.54
N ARG A 97 -0.27 -23.89 -9.47
CA ARG A 97 -0.84 -22.54 -9.31
C ARG A 97 0.03 -21.69 -8.41
N LEU A 98 0.25 -20.45 -8.84
CA LEU A 98 0.92 -19.45 -8.01
C LEU A 98 0.02 -19.06 -6.84
N GLN A 99 0.53 -19.29 -5.63
CA GLN A 99 -0.11 -18.89 -4.39
C GLN A 99 0.58 -17.66 -3.83
N LYS A 100 -0.17 -16.56 -3.68
CA LYS A 100 0.23 -15.33 -3.00
C LYS A 100 -0.60 -15.19 -1.73
N ARG A 101 0.02 -15.21 -0.55
CA ARG A 101 -0.68 -15.10 0.74
C ARG A 101 0.10 -14.24 1.73
N VAL A 102 -0.61 -13.36 2.44
CA VAL A 102 -0.04 -12.59 3.54
C VAL A 102 0.24 -13.54 4.72
N LEU A 103 1.47 -13.52 5.22
CA LEU A 103 1.87 -14.26 6.41
C LEU A 103 1.60 -13.47 7.68
N SER A 104 1.92 -12.18 7.64
CA SER A 104 1.80 -11.31 8.79
C SER A 104 1.74 -9.86 8.35
N PHE A 105 0.99 -9.09 9.12
CA PHE A 105 0.92 -7.65 9.08
C PHE A 105 1.27 -7.19 10.49
N MET A 106 2.44 -6.57 10.66
CA MET A 106 2.99 -6.32 11.98
C MET A 106 3.47 -4.88 12.13
N HIS A 107 3.34 -4.36 13.34
CA HIS A 107 3.99 -3.11 13.72
C HIS A 107 5.48 -3.38 14.03
N VAL A 108 6.37 -2.56 13.46
CA VAL A 108 7.80 -2.60 13.77
C VAL A 108 8.15 -1.38 14.65
N PRO A 109 8.43 -1.58 15.96
CA PRO A 109 8.74 -0.48 16.86
C PRO A 109 10.12 0.13 16.58
N PRO A 110 10.37 1.41 16.95
CA PRO A 110 11.72 1.99 17.00
C PRO A 110 12.69 1.09 17.78
N PRO A 111 13.97 0.99 17.41
CA PRO A 111 14.72 1.83 16.47
C PRO A 111 14.65 1.38 14.99
N ARG A 112 14.03 0.23 14.67
CA ARG A 112 13.82 -0.26 13.29
C ARG A 112 15.13 -0.43 12.51
N THR A 113 16.15 -0.91 13.19
CA THR A 113 17.37 -1.33 12.52
C THR A 113 17.07 -2.51 11.60
N GLY A 114 17.96 -2.78 10.64
CA GLY A 114 17.85 -4.01 9.85
C GLY A 114 17.87 -5.28 10.72
N PHE A 115 18.44 -5.22 11.93
CA PHE A 115 18.38 -6.33 12.88
C PHE A 115 16.95 -6.58 13.38
N ASP A 116 16.25 -5.52 13.81
CA ASP A 116 14.87 -5.61 14.29
C ASP A 116 13.94 -6.18 13.21
N ILE A 117 14.10 -5.70 11.98
CA ILE A 117 13.35 -6.20 10.81
C ILE A 117 13.65 -7.68 10.55
N ALA A 118 14.94 -8.07 10.59
CA ALA A 118 15.34 -9.46 10.43
C ALA A 118 14.74 -10.38 11.51
N GLU A 119 14.73 -9.94 12.77
CA GLU A 119 14.13 -10.71 13.87
C GLU A 119 12.61 -10.83 13.69
N CYS A 120 11.92 -9.76 13.33
CA CYS A 120 10.49 -9.77 13.01
C CYS A 120 10.16 -10.77 11.89
N ILE A 121 10.93 -10.75 10.80
CA ILE A 121 10.78 -11.71 9.71
C ILE A 121 11.03 -13.13 10.21
N TYR A 122 12.15 -13.37 10.88
CA TYR A 122 12.52 -14.71 11.35
C TYR A 122 11.52 -15.29 12.36
N LYS A 123 11.01 -14.47 13.28
CA LYS A 123 9.95 -14.86 14.22
C LYS A 123 8.69 -15.28 13.49
N CYS A 124 8.26 -14.49 12.50
CA CYS A 124 7.13 -14.86 11.65
C CYS A 124 7.38 -16.22 10.96
N LEU A 125 8.55 -16.44 10.39
CA LEU A 125 8.88 -17.71 9.73
C LEU A 125 8.84 -18.90 10.68
N LYS A 126 9.31 -18.74 11.92
CA LYS A 126 9.19 -19.77 12.97
C LYS A 126 7.74 -20.04 13.37
N GLU A 127 6.91 -19.00 13.55
CA GLU A 127 5.49 -19.16 13.86
C GLU A 127 4.75 -19.95 12.78
N TRP A 128 5.17 -19.78 11.52
CA TRP A 128 4.63 -20.52 10.38
C TRP A 128 5.32 -21.88 10.14
N GLU A 129 6.44 -22.17 10.82
CA GLU A 129 7.27 -23.37 10.67
C GLU A 129 7.73 -23.59 9.22
N ILE A 130 8.31 -22.54 8.63
CA ILE A 130 8.76 -22.49 7.22
C ILE A 130 10.15 -21.85 7.06
N GLU A 131 10.87 -21.60 8.15
CA GLU A 131 12.24 -21.08 8.13
C GLU A 131 13.17 -21.98 7.30
N ASP A 132 12.99 -23.29 7.45
CA ASP A 132 12.54 -24.19 6.40
C ASP A 132 13.06 -24.04 4.96
N LYS A 133 12.28 -23.23 4.27
CA LYS A 133 11.92 -23.36 2.85
C LYS A 133 12.17 -22.06 2.09
N ILE A 134 12.75 -21.05 2.75
CA ILE A 134 12.94 -19.73 2.17
C ILE A 134 13.98 -19.80 1.07
N PHE A 135 13.54 -19.46 -0.13
CA PHE A 135 14.35 -19.44 -1.34
C PHE A 135 14.88 -18.04 -1.64
N THR A 136 13.99 -17.04 -1.70
CA THR A 136 14.34 -15.64 -1.93
C THR A 136 13.55 -14.71 -1.01
N ILE A 137 14.09 -13.52 -0.79
CA ILE A 137 13.41 -12.39 -0.16
C ILE A 137 13.52 -11.21 -1.12
N SER A 138 12.38 -10.63 -1.45
CA SER A 138 12.30 -9.41 -2.25
C SER A 138 11.85 -8.26 -1.37
N ALA A 139 12.62 -7.18 -1.37
CA ALA A 139 12.34 -5.97 -0.61
C ALA A 139 12.60 -4.74 -1.49
N ASP A 140 12.15 -3.58 -1.04
CA ASP A 140 12.55 -2.31 -1.68
C ASP A 140 14.07 -2.05 -1.50
N ASN A 141 14.56 -0.97 -2.10
CA ASN A 141 15.98 -0.63 -2.05
C ASN A 141 16.37 0.19 -0.82
N ALA A 142 15.57 0.19 0.25
CA ALA A 142 15.92 0.90 1.47
C ALA A 142 17.14 0.25 2.16
N THR A 143 18.03 1.08 2.70
CA THR A 143 19.32 0.64 3.29
C THR A 143 19.16 -0.29 4.49
N TYR A 144 18.07 -0.16 5.25
CA TYR A 144 17.79 -1.06 6.38
C TYR A 144 17.43 -2.48 5.91
N ASN A 145 16.81 -2.63 4.73
CA ASN A 145 16.47 -3.94 4.16
C ASN A 145 17.74 -4.70 3.77
N ASP A 146 18.80 -4.01 3.35
CA ASP A 146 20.11 -4.64 3.07
C ASP A 146 20.69 -5.28 4.31
N ARG A 147 20.65 -4.54 5.42
CA ARG A 147 21.11 -5.02 6.72
C ARG A 147 20.25 -6.19 7.21
N ALA A 148 18.93 -6.11 7.03
CA ALA A 148 18.01 -7.17 7.41
C ALA A 148 18.23 -8.47 6.62
N VAL A 149 18.31 -8.37 5.30
CA VAL A 149 18.53 -9.53 4.43
C VAL A 149 19.93 -10.12 4.64
N LYS A 150 20.96 -9.29 4.89
CA LYS A 150 22.28 -9.78 5.29
C LYS A 150 22.21 -10.59 6.57
N ARG A 151 21.52 -10.07 7.60
CA ARG A 151 21.34 -10.77 8.88
C ARG A 151 20.59 -12.10 8.72
N LEU A 152 19.50 -12.09 7.97
CA LEU A 152 18.74 -13.31 7.65
C LEU A 152 19.61 -14.33 6.91
N LYS A 153 20.40 -13.88 5.94
CA LYS A 153 21.34 -14.74 5.19
C LYS A 153 22.37 -15.40 6.13
N GLU A 154 22.88 -14.68 7.13
CA GLU A 154 23.75 -15.26 8.16
C GLU A 154 23.04 -16.30 9.03
N ILE A 155 21.82 -16.01 9.49
CA ILE A 155 20.99 -16.93 10.29
C ILE A 155 20.73 -18.22 9.50
N PHE A 156 20.24 -18.11 8.26
CA PHE A 156 19.95 -19.26 7.43
C PHE A 156 21.20 -20.04 7.03
N SER A 157 22.35 -19.38 6.89
CA SER A 157 23.62 -20.06 6.60
C SER A 157 24.10 -20.97 7.73
N ARG A 158 23.72 -20.67 8.98
CA ARG A 158 24.07 -21.47 10.17
C ARG A 158 23.15 -22.68 10.34
N VAL A 159 21.89 -22.53 9.94
CA VAL A 159 20.84 -23.55 10.14
C VAL A 159 20.67 -24.44 8.89
N ARG A 160 21.08 -23.99 7.69
CA ARG A 160 20.76 -24.62 6.38
C ARG A 160 21.80 -24.35 5.28
N LYS A 161 21.78 -25.18 4.24
CA LYS A 161 22.32 -24.84 2.91
C LYS A 161 21.30 -23.97 2.15
N LEU A 162 21.51 -22.67 2.16
CA LEU A 162 20.83 -21.73 1.24
C LEU A 162 20.98 -22.23 -0.22
N SER A 163 19.88 -22.27 -0.96
CA SER A 163 19.88 -22.70 -2.37
C SER A 163 20.65 -21.72 -3.27
N CYS A 164 21.10 -22.19 -4.44
CA CYS A 164 21.72 -21.36 -5.49
C CYS A 164 22.88 -20.46 -5.02
N GLY A 165 23.76 -20.97 -4.17
CA GLY A 165 24.99 -20.27 -3.75
C GLY A 165 24.73 -18.92 -3.06
N ARG A 166 23.54 -18.71 -2.48
CA ARG A 166 23.10 -17.47 -1.81
C ARG A 166 22.98 -16.23 -2.71
N LYS A 167 23.15 -16.35 -4.03
CA LYS A 167 23.10 -15.21 -4.97
C LYS A 167 21.68 -14.68 -5.15
N LEU A 168 20.70 -15.59 -5.20
CA LEU A 168 19.29 -15.25 -5.42
C LEU A 168 18.53 -14.94 -4.12
N PHE A 169 19.21 -14.94 -2.98
CA PHE A 169 18.52 -14.77 -1.69
C PHE A 169 17.92 -13.37 -1.51
N HIS A 170 18.51 -12.35 -2.12
CA HIS A 170 18.01 -10.98 -2.11
C HIS A 170 17.66 -10.55 -3.53
N ILE A 171 16.39 -10.26 -3.78
CA ILE A 171 15.92 -9.67 -5.04
C ILE A 171 15.45 -8.25 -4.76
N ARG A 172 15.92 -7.29 -5.58
CA ARG A 172 15.48 -5.89 -5.46
C ARG A 172 14.10 -5.70 -6.09
N CYS A 173 13.28 -4.84 -5.49
CA CYS A 173 11.99 -4.48 -6.04
C CYS A 173 12.16 -3.75 -7.39
N CYS A 174 11.72 -4.37 -8.49
CA CYS A 174 11.80 -3.78 -9.84
C CYS A 174 10.99 -2.48 -9.94
N ALA A 175 9.83 -2.40 -9.30
CA ALA A 175 9.02 -1.18 -9.27
C ALA A 175 9.75 -0.02 -8.57
N HIS A 176 10.54 -0.33 -7.53
CA HIS A 176 11.36 0.67 -6.85
C HIS A 176 12.55 1.09 -7.72
N ILE A 177 13.21 0.15 -8.43
CA ILE A 177 14.26 0.48 -9.40
C ILE A 177 13.72 1.42 -10.48
N LEU A 178 12.55 1.11 -11.05
CA LEU A 178 11.90 1.97 -12.03
C LEU A 178 11.60 3.36 -11.45
N ASN A 179 11.09 3.44 -10.22
CA ASN A 179 10.87 4.72 -9.54
C ASN A 179 12.17 5.53 -9.39
N LEU A 180 13.30 4.89 -9.10
CA LEU A 180 14.60 5.57 -9.02
C LEU A 180 15.05 6.08 -10.39
N LEU A 181 14.92 5.27 -11.44
CA LEU A 181 15.27 5.68 -12.81
C LEU A 181 14.42 6.87 -13.27
N VAL A 182 13.10 6.82 -13.05
CA VAL A 182 12.22 7.91 -13.44
C VAL A 182 12.53 9.17 -12.63
N LYS A 183 12.80 9.07 -11.33
CA LYS A 183 13.19 10.23 -10.51
C LYS A 183 14.48 10.88 -10.96
N ASP A 184 15.48 10.11 -11.36
CA ASP A 184 16.73 10.64 -11.92
C ASP A 184 16.47 11.43 -13.22
N GLY A 185 15.54 10.96 -14.04
CA GLY A 185 15.05 11.70 -15.21
C GLY A 185 14.26 12.96 -14.84
N LEU A 186 13.30 12.86 -13.90
CA LEU A 186 12.50 14.00 -13.43
C LEU A 186 13.35 15.10 -12.80
N ALA A 187 14.48 14.77 -12.18
CA ALA A 187 15.42 15.74 -11.64
C ALA A 187 16.01 16.68 -12.72
N LYS A 188 15.96 16.31 -14.00
CA LYS A 188 16.38 17.19 -15.11
C LYS A 188 15.40 18.32 -15.41
N ILE A 189 14.15 18.16 -14.99
CA ILE A 189 13.04 19.12 -15.20
C ILE A 189 12.42 19.53 -13.87
N GLU A 190 13.19 19.47 -12.79
CA GLU A 190 12.70 19.71 -11.42
C GLU A 190 12.06 21.10 -11.29
N CYS A 191 12.64 22.12 -11.92
CA CYS A 191 12.09 23.48 -11.95
C CYS A 191 10.67 23.52 -12.53
N ILE A 192 10.45 22.90 -13.69
CA ILE A 192 9.14 22.82 -14.35
C ILE A 192 8.13 22.10 -13.45
N ILE A 193 8.56 20.99 -12.84
CA ILE A 193 7.71 20.22 -11.93
C ILE A 193 7.32 21.06 -10.71
N GLU A 194 8.27 21.80 -10.13
CA GLU A 194 8.02 22.70 -9.00
C GLU A 194 7.07 23.82 -9.38
N ASP A 195 7.23 24.44 -10.54
CA ASP A 195 6.32 25.49 -11.02
C ASP A 195 4.89 24.98 -11.17
N VAL A 196 4.69 23.84 -11.85
CA VAL A 196 3.35 23.23 -11.95
C VAL A 196 2.79 22.90 -10.57
N ARG A 197 3.62 22.36 -9.68
CA ARG A 197 3.19 21.98 -8.33
C ARG A 197 2.77 23.19 -7.50
N GLU A 198 3.52 24.27 -7.53
CA GLU A 198 3.18 25.51 -6.83
C GLU A 198 1.97 26.19 -7.45
N GLY A 199 1.82 26.16 -8.78
CA GLY A 199 0.61 26.63 -9.46
C GLY A 199 -0.64 25.88 -9.00
N ILE A 200 -0.59 24.55 -8.96
CA ILE A 200 -1.71 23.72 -8.47
C ILE A 200 -1.97 23.96 -6.99
N LYS A 201 -0.93 24.09 -6.15
CA LYS A 201 -1.09 24.43 -4.72
C LYS A 201 -1.80 25.77 -4.57
N TYR A 202 -1.40 26.78 -5.34
CA TYR A 202 -1.97 28.10 -5.30
C TYR A 202 -3.47 28.09 -5.62
N ILE A 203 -3.86 27.42 -6.72
CA ILE A 203 -5.26 27.30 -7.15
C ILE A 203 -6.09 26.57 -6.10
N ASN A 204 -5.56 25.46 -5.56
CA ASN A 204 -6.25 24.63 -4.58
C ASN A 204 -6.31 25.24 -3.16
N HIS A 205 -5.57 26.31 -2.91
CA HIS A 205 -5.46 26.92 -1.57
C HIS A 205 -6.79 27.48 -1.05
N SER A 206 -7.67 27.96 -1.92
CA SER A 206 -8.98 28.51 -1.52
C SER A 206 -10.10 28.07 -2.45
N GLU A 207 -11.33 28.11 -1.94
CA GLU A 207 -12.53 27.86 -2.75
C GLU A 207 -12.72 28.91 -3.84
N GLY A 208 -12.50 30.20 -3.51
CA GLY A 208 -12.59 31.28 -4.49
C GLY A 208 -11.66 31.09 -5.68
N ARG A 209 -10.40 30.72 -5.44
CA ARG A 209 -9.41 30.47 -6.51
C ARG A 209 -9.80 29.29 -7.40
N ARG A 210 -10.30 28.21 -6.80
CA ARG A 210 -10.84 27.06 -7.55
C ARG A 210 -12.04 27.45 -8.42
N GLN A 211 -12.92 28.30 -7.91
CA GLN A 211 -14.07 28.78 -8.67
C GLN A 211 -13.64 29.67 -9.84
N THR A 212 -12.69 30.59 -9.62
CA THR A 212 -12.11 31.43 -10.69
C THR A 212 -11.49 30.55 -11.77
N PHE A 213 -10.68 29.55 -11.39
CA PHE A 213 -10.08 28.62 -12.35
C PHE A 213 -11.16 27.82 -13.13
N SER A 214 -12.16 27.28 -12.44
CA SER A 214 -13.29 26.59 -13.08
C SER A 214 -14.00 27.49 -14.11
N ASN A 215 -14.25 28.76 -13.78
CA ASN A 215 -14.86 29.72 -14.70
C ASN A 215 -14.02 29.91 -15.99
N VAL A 216 -12.69 30.04 -15.86
CA VAL A 216 -11.78 30.15 -17.02
C VAL A 216 -11.82 28.87 -17.86
N THR A 217 -11.77 27.69 -17.24
CA THR A 217 -11.84 26.42 -17.97
C THR A 217 -13.18 26.25 -18.71
N HIS A 218 -14.28 26.71 -18.12
CA HIS A 218 -15.61 26.72 -18.75
C HIS A 218 -15.67 27.64 -19.98
N GLN A 219 -15.06 28.84 -19.92
CA GLN A 219 -14.97 29.75 -21.06
C GLN A 219 -14.20 29.13 -22.23
N LEU A 220 -13.16 28.35 -21.94
CA LEU A 220 -12.35 27.63 -22.92
C LEU A 220 -12.95 26.27 -23.34
N GLN A 221 -14.15 25.93 -22.87
CA GLN A 221 -14.81 24.65 -23.13
C GLN A 221 -13.99 23.42 -22.70
N ILE A 222 -13.08 23.59 -21.75
CA ILE A 222 -12.32 22.50 -21.13
C ILE A 222 -13.21 21.88 -20.05
N ARG A 223 -13.31 20.54 -20.05
CA ARG A 223 -14.11 19.82 -19.04
C ARG A 223 -13.54 20.06 -17.65
N ASP A 224 -14.33 20.70 -16.78
CA ASP A 224 -13.95 20.96 -15.40
C ASP A 224 -13.62 19.64 -14.67
N GLN A 225 -12.39 19.57 -14.16
CA GLN A 225 -11.89 18.48 -13.36
C GLN A 225 -10.91 19.02 -12.33
N LYS A 226 -10.96 18.50 -11.11
CA LYS A 226 -10.15 18.95 -9.99
C LYS A 226 -8.66 18.67 -10.23
N LEU A 227 -7.84 19.73 -10.23
CA LEU A 227 -6.37 19.62 -10.18
C LEU A 227 -5.94 18.93 -8.87
N PHE A 228 -5.04 17.96 -8.96
CA PHE A 228 -4.52 17.22 -7.81
C PHE A 228 -3.00 17.33 -7.75
N LEU A 229 -2.46 17.33 -6.53
CA LEU A 229 -1.02 17.37 -6.29
C LEU A 229 -0.42 15.96 -6.37
N ASP A 230 0.83 15.92 -6.80
CA ASP A 230 1.60 14.68 -6.79
C ASP A 230 1.99 14.25 -5.37
N VAL A 231 2.41 12.99 -5.27
CA VAL A 231 3.12 12.44 -4.12
C VAL A 231 4.56 12.26 -4.58
N PRO A 232 5.50 13.18 -4.26
CA PRO A 232 6.85 13.20 -4.85
C PRO A 232 7.65 11.90 -4.70
N THR A 233 7.28 11.06 -3.73
CA THR A 233 7.91 9.76 -3.54
C THR A 233 7.52 8.71 -4.59
N ARG A 234 6.43 8.92 -5.34
CA ARG A 234 5.82 8.04 -6.34
C ARG A 234 5.79 8.70 -7.72
N TRP A 235 6.69 8.28 -8.61
CA TRP A 235 6.84 8.85 -9.95
C TRP A 235 5.54 8.93 -10.77
N ASN A 236 4.65 7.93 -10.65
CA ASN A 236 3.41 7.90 -11.41
C ASN A 236 2.47 9.04 -11.02
N SER A 237 2.49 9.47 -9.76
CA SER A 237 1.67 10.60 -9.33
C SER A 237 2.16 11.95 -9.86
N THR A 238 3.47 12.10 -10.05
CA THR A 238 4.05 13.28 -10.72
C THR A 238 3.69 13.27 -12.19
N TYR A 239 3.78 12.11 -12.85
CA TYR A 239 3.29 11.95 -14.22
C TYR A 239 1.80 12.31 -14.35
N ASP A 240 0.95 11.79 -13.46
CA ASP A 240 -0.48 12.07 -13.47
C ASP A 240 -0.75 13.58 -13.28
N MET A 241 -0.04 14.24 -12.36
CA MET A 241 -0.14 15.69 -12.14
C MET A 241 0.23 16.49 -13.39
N LEU A 242 1.39 16.19 -14.01
CA LEU A 242 1.86 16.89 -15.21
C LEU A 242 0.95 16.62 -16.41
N SER A 243 0.62 15.36 -16.67
CA SER A 243 -0.30 14.95 -17.75
C SER A 243 -1.67 15.61 -17.61
N PHE A 244 -2.12 15.82 -16.37
CA PHE A 244 -3.36 16.51 -16.09
C PHE A 244 -3.23 18.02 -16.27
N ALA A 245 -2.18 18.65 -15.73
CA ALA A 245 -1.91 20.08 -15.89
C ALA A 245 -1.80 20.48 -17.37
N LEU A 246 -1.17 19.66 -18.21
CA LEU A 246 -1.06 19.89 -19.65
C LEU A 246 -2.42 20.03 -20.36
N LYS A 247 -3.49 19.39 -19.85
CA LYS A 247 -4.85 19.56 -20.40
C LYS A 247 -5.43 20.95 -20.17
N PHE A 248 -4.85 21.70 -19.23
CA PHE A 248 -5.25 23.04 -18.85
C PHE A 248 -4.21 24.09 -19.26
N ASN A 249 -3.28 23.74 -20.16
CA ASN A 249 -2.19 24.64 -20.55
C ASN A 249 -2.72 26.02 -21.04
N ASP A 250 -3.80 26.00 -21.82
CA ASP A 250 -4.44 27.21 -22.34
C ASP A 250 -5.21 28.00 -21.26
N ALA A 251 -5.57 27.36 -20.15
CA ALA A 251 -6.32 28.00 -19.06
C ALA A 251 -5.42 28.76 -18.07
N PHE A 252 -4.15 28.37 -17.90
CA PHE A 252 -3.24 29.03 -16.96
C PHE A 252 -2.99 30.51 -17.30
N PRO A 253 -2.75 30.92 -18.58
CA PRO A 253 -2.62 32.32 -18.93
C PRO A 253 -3.89 33.13 -18.63
N GLY A 254 -5.06 32.62 -19.01
CA GLY A 254 -6.33 33.29 -18.72
C GLY A 254 -6.61 33.40 -17.22
N TYR A 255 -6.22 32.40 -16.43
CA TYR A 255 -6.31 32.46 -14.98
C TYR A 255 -5.40 33.54 -14.37
N ALA A 256 -4.19 33.71 -14.89
CA ALA A 256 -3.24 34.72 -14.43
C ALA A 256 -3.75 36.16 -14.61
N GLU A 257 -4.61 36.41 -15.61
CA GLU A 257 -5.25 37.72 -15.81
C GLU A 257 -6.22 38.09 -14.67
N TYR A 258 -6.88 37.10 -14.06
CA TYR A 258 -7.82 37.31 -12.96
C TYR A 258 -7.17 37.25 -11.57
N GLU A 259 -5.97 36.67 -11.45
CA GLU A 259 -5.27 36.45 -10.19
C GLU A 259 -3.82 37.00 -10.26
N PRO A 260 -3.60 38.28 -9.91
CA PRO A 260 -2.31 38.98 -10.10
C PRO A 260 -1.12 38.38 -9.35
N HIS A 261 -1.39 37.52 -8.35
CA HIS A 261 -0.36 36.84 -7.56
C HIS A 261 -0.07 35.42 -8.06
N PHE A 262 -0.65 35.00 -9.18
CA PHE A 262 -0.35 33.73 -9.83
C PHE A 262 0.80 33.91 -10.83
N SER A 263 2.00 33.44 -10.48
CA SER A 263 3.22 33.58 -11.29
C SER A 263 3.72 32.28 -11.91
N HIS A 264 3.00 31.18 -11.74
CA HIS A 264 3.44 29.84 -12.16
C HIS A 264 2.87 29.48 -13.53
N LEU A 265 3.43 30.11 -14.57
CA LEU A 265 3.06 29.89 -15.96
C LEU A 265 4.02 28.89 -16.58
N LEU A 266 3.49 27.83 -17.19
CA LEU A 266 4.24 26.99 -18.12
C LEU A 266 4.59 27.84 -19.34
N SER A 267 5.87 27.94 -19.69
CA SER A 267 6.25 28.62 -20.93
C SER A 267 5.90 27.76 -22.14
N LYS A 268 5.92 28.32 -23.35
CA LYS A 268 5.69 27.55 -24.59
C LYS A 268 6.79 26.52 -24.89
N GLU A 269 7.93 26.62 -24.20
CA GLU A 269 9.09 25.73 -24.35
C GLU A 269 9.13 24.62 -23.27
N ASP A 270 8.27 24.70 -22.24
CA ASP A 270 8.09 23.72 -21.17
C ASP A 270 7.01 22.66 -21.51
#